data_AF-A0A953CW64-F1
#
_entry.id   AF-A0A953CW64-F1
#
_cell.length_a   1.000
_cell.length_b   1.000
_cell.length_c   1.000
_cell.angle_alpha   90.00
_cell.angle_beta   90.00
_cell.angle_gamma   90.00
#
_symmetry.space_group_name_H-M   'P 1'
#
loop_
_entity.id
_entity.type
_entity.pdbx_description
1 polymer ?
#
loop_
_entity_poly.entity_id
_entity_poly.type
_entity_poly.pdbx_seq_one_letter_code
_entity_poly.pdbx_strand_id
1 'polypeptide(L)'
;MNISSVSLLAIIYAVLAKIIIDNFAAHGIFSPIWPPSGLALAALLIGGYRLWPGIALGVFLGNYLADKSIESSLVFVIGNTFEPLVAIWLLKHRLKDTNHRNIID
;
A
#
# COMPACT_ATOMS: atom_id res chain seq x y z
N MET A 1 -1.04 3.43 -18.75
CA MET A 1 -1.55 3.20 -17.38
C MET A 1 -2.89 2.50 -17.55
N ASN A 2 -3.07 1.27 -17.05
CA ASN A 2 -4.35 0.55 -17.19
C ASN A 2 -5.30 1.04 -16.09
N ILE A 3 -6.31 1.82 -16.46
CA ILE A 3 -7.27 2.41 -15.52
C ILE A 3 -7.99 1.33 -14.70
N SER A 4 -8.26 0.17 -15.32
CA SER A 4 -8.95 -0.95 -14.68
C SER A 4 -8.13 -1.53 -13.52
N SER A 5 -6.80 -1.65 -13.68
CA SER A 5 -5.92 -2.13 -12.62
C SER A 5 -5.82 -1.16 -11.45
N VAL A 6 -5.81 0.15 -11.74
CA VAL A 6 -5.80 1.21 -10.71
C VAL A 6 -7.10 1.19 -9.92
N SER A 7 -8.25 1.15 -10.61
CA SER A 7 -9.57 1.11 -9.98
C SER A 7 -9.77 -0.16 -9.16
N LEU A 8 -9.37 -1.32 -9.71
CA LEU A 8 -9.47 -2.60 -9.00
C LEU A 8 -8.61 -2.59 -7.72
N LEU A 9 -7.37 -2.11 -7.80
CA LEU A 9 -6.50 -1.99 -6.64
C LEU A 9 -7.10 -1.07 -5.59
N ALA A 10 -7.63 0.09 -6.00
CA ALA A 10 -8.27 1.02 -5.08
C ALA A 10 -9.46 0.40 -4.35
N ILE A 11 -10.33 -0.31 -5.08
CA ILE A 11 -11.51 -0.97 -4.50
C ILE A 11 -11.10 -2.05 -3.50
N ILE A 12 -10.19 -2.97 -3.89
CA ILE A 12 -9.76 -4.06 -3.01
C ILE A 12 -9.08 -3.49 -1.77
N TYR A 13 -8.19 -2.50 -1.95
CA TYR A 13 -7.52 -1.84 -0.83
C TYR A 13 -8.53 -1.19 0.11
N ALA A 14 -9.49 -0.43 -0.41
CA ALA A 14 -10.50 0.26 0.39
C ALA A 14 -11.36 -0.71 1.20
N VAL A 15 -11.80 -1.81 0.59
CA VAL A 15 -12.60 -2.84 1.26
C VAL A 15 -11.79 -3.49 2.39
N LEU A 16 -10.54 -3.87 2.13
CA LEU A 16 -9.67 -4.45 3.16
C LEU A 16 -9.39 -3.46 4.29
N ALA A 17 -9.05 -2.21 3.96
CA ALA A 17 -8.79 -1.17 4.95
C ALA A 17 -10.02 -0.94 5.84
N LYS A 18 -11.22 -0.82 5.26
CA LYS A 18 -12.46 -0.67 6.01
C LYS A 18 -12.70 -1.84 6.97
N ILE A 19 -12.65 -3.08 6.45
CA ILE A 19 -12.86 -4.29 7.27
C ILE A 19 -11.86 -4.31 8.44
N ILE A 20 -10.59 -4.00 8.19
CA ILE A 20 -9.56 -4.03 9.22
C ILE A 20 -9.75 -2.93 10.25
N ILE A 21 -10.09 -1.71 9.83
CA ILE A 21 -10.35 -0.61 10.74
C ILE A 21 -11.54 -0.94 11.65
N ASP A 22 -12.65 -1.43 11.09
CA ASP A 22 -13.88 -1.67 11.83
C ASP A 22 -13.73 -2.78 12.88
N ASN A 23 -12.88 -3.79 12.61
CA ASN A 23 -12.79 -4.99 13.44
C ASN A 23 -11.52 -5.06 14.28
N PHE A 24 -10.44 -4.39 13.88
CA PHE A 24 -9.11 -4.60 14.45
C PHE A 24 -8.37 -3.30 14.80
N ALA A 25 -8.96 -2.12 14.62
CA ALA A 25 -8.31 -0.88 15.05
C ALA A 25 -8.42 -0.70 16.57
N ALA A 26 -7.27 -0.68 17.25
CA ALA A 26 -7.21 -0.30 18.65
C ALA A 26 -7.58 1.18 18.80
N HIS A 27 -8.53 1.46 19.71
CA HIS A 27 -9.12 2.79 19.92
C HIS A 27 -9.70 3.43 18.65
N GLY A 28 -9.97 2.64 17.60
CA GLY A 28 -10.44 3.14 16.31
C GLY A 28 -9.39 3.96 15.55
N ILE A 29 -8.10 3.85 15.86
CA ILE A 29 -7.06 4.65 15.19
C ILE A 29 -6.11 3.77 14.36
N PHE A 30 -5.49 2.75 14.97
CA PHE A 30 -4.47 1.93 14.31
C PHE A 30 -4.76 0.45 14.52
N SER A 31 -4.62 -0.36 13.46
CA SER A 31 -4.69 -1.81 13.59
C SER A 31 -3.28 -2.41 13.73
N PRO A 32 -3.07 -3.40 14.62
CA PRO A 32 -1.79 -4.09 14.74
C PRO A 32 -1.47 -4.98 13.53
N ILE A 33 -2.49 -5.32 12.72
CA ILE A 33 -2.31 -6.12 11.50
C ILE A 33 -2.85 -5.30 10.34
N TRP A 34 -2.03 -5.09 9.30
CA TRP A 34 -2.41 -4.27 8.15
C TRP A 34 -2.15 -4.97 6.81
N PRO A 35 -3.01 -5.94 6.42
CA PRO A 35 -2.90 -6.64 5.15
C PRO A 35 -2.85 -5.72 3.89
N PRO A 36 -3.51 -4.54 3.86
CA PRO A 36 -3.42 -3.64 2.70
C PRO A 36 -1.98 -3.26 2.30
N SER A 37 -1.04 -3.14 3.24
CA SER A 37 0.38 -2.86 2.90
C SER A 37 1.00 -3.94 2.03
N GLY A 38 0.75 -5.22 2.35
CA GLY A 38 1.24 -6.36 1.56
C GLY A 38 0.64 -6.38 0.15
N LEU A 39 -0.66 -6.10 0.05
CA LEU A 39 -1.35 -5.96 -1.25
C LEU A 39 -0.73 -4.84 -2.10
N ALA A 40 -0.50 -3.67 -1.50
CA ALA A 40 0.09 -2.53 -2.19
C ALA A 40 1.50 -2.85 -2.70
N LEU A 41 2.35 -3.45 -1.86
CA LEU A 41 3.68 -3.85 -2.27
C LEU A 41 3.65 -4.90 -3.40
N ALA A 42 2.81 -5.93 -3.29
CA ALA A 42 2.64 -6.95 -4.31
C ALA A 42 2.17 -6.35 -5.64
N ALA A 43 1.19 -5.43 -5.60
CA ALA A 43 0.69 -4.74 -6.77
C ALA A 43 1.79 -3.90 -7.44
N LEU A 44 2.60 -3.16 -6.67
CA LEU A 44 3.72 -2.40 -7.23
C LEU A 44 4.81 -3.31 -7.80
N LEU A 45 5.08 -4.47 -7.19
CA LEU A 45 6.07 -5.43 -7.68
C LEU A 45 5.66 -6.02 -9.04
N ILE A 46 4.38 -6.36 -9.22
CA ILE A 46 3.84 -6.96 -10.43
C ILE A 46 3.56 -5.90 -11.52
N GLY A 47 2.84 -4.84 -11.15
CA GLY A 47 2.33 -3.82 -12.07
C GLY A 47 3.20 -2.57 -12.19
N GLY A 48 4.24 -2.44 -11.36
CA GLY A 48 5.16 -1.31 -11.34
C GLY A 48 4.62 -0.07 -10.61
N TYR A 49 5.47 0.96 -10.54
CA TYR A 49 5.19 2.22 -9.86
C TYR A 49 3.91 2.92 -10.33
N ARG A 50 3.46 2.68 -11.57
CA ARG A 50 2.25 3.30 -12.16
C ARG A 50 0.94 2.99 -11.42
N LEU A 51 0.92 2.01 -10.52
CA LEU A 51 -0.28 1.65 -9.74
C LEU A 51 -0.41 2.45 -8.43
N TRP A 52 0.57 3.28 -8.08
CA TRP A 52 0.54 4.09 -6.85
C TRP A 52 -0.73 4.93 -6.65
N PRO A 53 -1.38 5.51 -7.69
CA PRO A 53 -2.60 6.27 -7.48
C PRO A 53 -3.75 5.39 -6.96
N GLY A 54 -3.77 4.11 -7.31
CA GLY A 54 -4.77 3.16 -6.82
C GLY A 54 -4.64 2.91 -5.32
N ILE A 55 -3.39 2.89 -4.81
CA ILE A 55 -3.12 2.78 -3.37
C ILE A 55 -3.62 4.03 -2.65
N ALA A 56 -3.25 5.22 -3.12
CA ALA A 56 -3.67 6.49 -2.52
C ALA A 56 -5.20 6.62 -2.47
N LEU A 57 -5.88 6.32 -3.58
CA LEU A 57 -7.34 6.32 -3.65
C LEU A 57 -7.95 5.27 -2.72
N GLY A 58 -7.40 4.06 -2.68
CA GLY A 58 -7.88 2.98 -1.82
C GLY A 58 -7.77 3.31 -0.33
N VAL A 59 -6.66 3.91 0.10
CA VAL A 59 -6.47 4.35 1.49
C VAL A 59 -7.49 5.43 1.86
N PHE A 60 -7.65 6.45 1.00
CA PHE A 60 -8.59 7.53 1.24
C PHE A 60 -10.03 7.00 1.35
N LEU A 61 -10.45 6.19 0.39
CA LEU A 61 -11.79 5.59 0.37
C LEU A 61 -12.02 4.66 1.56
N GLY A 62 -11.05 3.81 1.91
CA GLY A 62 -11.16 2.91 3.06
C GLY A 62 -11.34 3.66 4.37
N ASN A 63 -10.58 4.74 4.58
CA ASN A 63 -10.70 5.60 5.75
C ASN A 63 -12.03 6.37 5.76
N TYR A 64 -12.44 6.92 4.62
CA TYR A 64 -13.71 7.62 4.48
C TYR A 64 -14.90 6.70 4.79
N LEU A 65 -14.87 5.46 4.28
CA LEU A 65 -15.91 4.45 4.54
C LEU A 65 -15.90 3.93 5.99
N ALA A 66 -14.82 4.17 6.74
CA ALA A 66 -14.69 3.84 8.15
C ALA A 66 -14.83 5.07 9.07
N ASP A 67 -15.52 6.12 8.56
CA ASP A 67 -15.88 7.35 9.26
C ASP A 67 -14.68 8.09 9.90
N LYS A 68 -13.50 7.99 9.28
CA LYS A 68 -12.31 8.75 9.73
C LYS A 68 -12.40 10.20 9.29
N SER A 69 -11.84 11.09 10.10
CA SER A 69 -11.71 12.49 9.72
C SER A 69 -10.86 12.65 8.45
N ILE A 70 -11.17 13.66 7.65
CA ILE A 70 -10.43 13.97 6.42
C ILE A 70 -8.96 14.26 6.75
N GLU A 71 -8.70 14.98 7.83
CA GLU A 71 -7.35 15.32 8.30
C GLU A 71 -6.52 14.08 8.61
N SER A 72 -7.07 13.14 9.40
CA SER A 72 -6.41 11.86 9.67
C SER A 72 -6.18 11.10 8.37
N SER A 73 -7.20 11.05 7.51
CA SER A 73 -7.14 10.32 6.24
C SER A 73 -5.99 10.78 5.34
N LEU A 74 -5.67 12.08 5.33
CA LEU A 74 -4.53 12.60 4.56
C LEU A 74 -3.19 12.06 5.07
N VAL A 75 -3.01 11.98 6.39
CA VAL A 75 -1.80 11.39 6.99
C VAL A 75 -1.66 9.92 6.59
N PHE A 76 -2.75 9.17 6.67
CA PHE A 76 -2.77 7.77 6.24
C PHE A 76 -2.46 7.63 4.75
N VAL A 77 -3.07 8.44 3.88
CA VAL A 77 -2.84 8.42 2.43
C VAL A 77 -1.37 8.64 2.13
N ILE A 78 -0.73 9.63 2.76
CA ILE A 78 0.70 9.89 2.59
C ILE A 78 1.49 8.65 3.04
N GLY A 79 1.35 8.22 4.30
CA GLY A 79 2.14 7.12 4.86
C GLY A 79 1.99 5.80 4.08
N ASN A 80 0.74 5.36 3.86
CA ASN A 80 0.42 4.09 3.22
C ASN A 80 0.77 4.06 1.73
N THR A 81 0.87 5.23 1.07
CA THR A 81 1.32 5.30 -0.33
C THR A 81 2.84 5.31 -0.40
N PHE A 82 3.52 6.06 0.48
CA PHE A 82 4.99 6.13 0.49
C PHE A 82 5.64 4.83 0.95
N GLU A 83 5.07 4.12 1.92
CA GLU A 83 5.58 2.85 2.43
C GLU A 83 5.90 1.83 1.32
N PRO A 84 4.93 1.38 0.48
CA PRO A 84 5.18 0.39 -0.55
C PRO A 84 6.07 0.94 -1.69
N LEU A 85 6.05 2.25 -1.94
CA LEU A 85 6.94 2.91 -2.91
C LEU A 85 8.41 2.85 -2.46
N VAL A 86 8.67 3.13 -1.19
CA VAL A 86 10.01 3.02 -0.59
C VAL A 86 10.43 1.56 -0.53
N ALA A 87 9.54 0.65 -0.15
CA ALA A 87 9.84 -0.78 -0.09
C ALA A 87 10.24 -1.34 -1.46
N ILE A 88 9.48 -1.08 -2.54
CA ILE A 88 9.86 -1.55 -3.87
C ILE A 88 11.14 -0.86 -4.38
N TRP A 89 11.37 0.40 -4.03
CA TRP A 89 12.61 1.10 -4.36
C TRP A 89 13.80 0.41 -3.69
N LEU A 90 13.74 0.17 -2.37
CA LEU A 90 14.78 -0.53 -1.62
C LEU A 90 15.03 -1.93 -2.18
N LEU A 91 13.98 -2.71 -2.43
CA LEU A 91 14.10 -4.06 -2.99
C LEU A 91 14.80 -4.04 -4.36
N LYS A 92 14.41 -3.11 -5.23
CA LYS A 92 15.02 -2.98 -6.57
C LYS A 92 16.46 -2.49 -6.54
N HIS A 93 16.87 -1.73 -5.53
CA HIS A 93 18.24 -1.24 -5.43
C HIS A 93 19.14 -2.24 -4.68
N ARG A 94 18.65 -2.87 -3.61
CA ARG A 94 19.44 -3.81 -2.79
C ARG A 94 19.57 -5.20 -3.39
N LEU A 95 18.51 -5.75 -4.01
CA LEU A 95 18.62 -7.06 -4.67
C LEU A 95 19.47 -7.01 -5.94
N LYS A 96 19.62 -5.82 -6.53
CA LYS A 96 20.47 -5.62 -7.70
C LYS A 96 21.96 -5.68 -7.34
N ASP A 97 22.35 -5.23 -6.14
CA ASP A 97 23.72 -5.32 -5.62
C ASP A 97 24.14 -6.75 -5.27
N THR A 98 23.21 -7.64 -4.92
CA THR A 98 23.53 -9.03 -4.57
C THR A 98 23.90 -9.91 -5.78
N ASN A 99 23.73 -9.41 -7.01
CA ASN A 99 23.91 -10.19 -8.23
C ASN A 99 25.36 -10.21 -8.79
N HIS A 100 26.35 -9.74 -8.02
CA HIS A 100 27.77 -9.65 -8.43
C HIS A 100 28.78 -10.18 -7.41
N ARG A 101 28.45 -11.23 -6.65
CA ARG A 101 29.49 -12.08 -6.03
C ARG A 101 29.50 -13.43 -6.71
N ASN A 102 30.24 -13.50 -7.81
CA ASN A 102 30.74 -14.74 -8.38
C ASN A 102 31.42 -15.53 -7.25
N ILE A 103 30.88 -16.70 -6.94
CA ILE A 103 31.41 -17.66 -5.96
C ILE A 103 32.44 -18.57 -6.67
N ILE A 104 33.28 -17.99 -7.54
CA ILE A 104 34.28 -18.74 -8.35
C ILE A 104 35.53 -17.89 -8.66
N ASP A 105 36.00 -17.11 -7.70
CA ASP A 105 37.40 -16.64 -7.68
C ASP A 105 38.08 -17.14 -6.40
#